data_AF-A0A957Y6C2-F1
#
_entry.id   AF-A0A957Y6C2-F1
#
_cell.length_a   1.000
_cell.length_b   1.000
_cell.length_c   1.000
_cell.angle_alpha   90.00
_cell.angle_beta   90.00
_cell.angle_gamma   90.00
#
_symmetry.space_group_name_H-M   'P 1'
#
loop_
_entity.id
_entity.type
_entity.pdbx_description
1 polymer ?
#
loop_
_entity_poly.entity_id
_entity_poly.type
_entity_poly.pdbx_seq_one_letter_code
_entity_poly.pdbx_strand_id
1 'polypeptide(L)'
;MSTVTITEVLDDLRVADEITRRFERRYWLSSADFHKLYSQGLLDDGEHTEDFAVWAAYYEIKRDRENDLEQLSGERMRLFNSQVQEGIVVITPPEPVLTA
;
A
#
# COMPACT_ATOMS: atom_id res chain seq x y z
N MET A 1 -11.57 16.28 -9.86
CA MET A 1 -11.84 14.90 -9.42
C MET A 1 -10.65 14.10 -9.86
N SER A 2 -9.81 13.70 -8.91
CA SER A 2 -8.63 12.91 -9.21
C SER A 2 -9.08 11.45 -9.27
N THR A 3 -8.98 10.85 -10.45
CA THR A 3 -9.19 9.42 -10.61
C THR A 3 -7.89 8.70 -10.29
N VAL A 4 -7.95 7.63 -9.49
CA VAL A 4 -6.79 6.78 -9.19
C VAL A 4 -7.06 5.40 -9.79
N THR A 5 -6.18 4.94 -10.67
CA THR A 5 -6.34 3.61 -11.31
C THR A 5 -5.59 2.52 -10.55
N ILE A 6 -5.96 1.24 -10.76
CA ILE A 6 -5.22 0.13 -10.13
C ILE A 6 -3.76 0.09 -10.58
N THR A 7 -3.46 0.46 -11.83
CA THR A 7 -2.08 0.51 -12.32
C THR A 7 -1.27 1.56 -11.57
N GLU A 8 -1.81 2.75 -11.35
CA GLU A 8 -1.14 3.79 -10.56
C GLU A 8 -0.90 3.33 -9.10
N VAL A 9 -1.90 2.68 -8.49
CA VAL A 9 -1.77 2.11 -7.14
C VAL A 9 -0.66 1.06 -7.08
N LEU A 10 -0.62 0.15 -8.05
CA LEU A 10 0.39 -0.92 -8.10
C LEU A 10 1.81 -0.37 -8.36
N ASP A 11 1.93 0.67 -9.18
CA ASP A 11 3.22 1.34 -9.43
C ASP A 11 3.72 2.08 -8.18
N ASP A 12 2.84 2.81 -7.48
CA ASP A 12 3.17 3.47 -6.23
C ASP A 12 3.56 2.44 -5.15
N LEU A 13 2.80 1.34 -5.03
CA LEU A 13 3.12 0.25 -4.11
C LEU A 13 4.50 -0.33 -4.39
N ARG A 14 4.85 -0.57 -5.66
CA ARG A 14 6.16 -1.10 -6.03
C ARG A 14 7.30 -0.18 -5.55
N VAL A 15 7.15 1.13 -5.74
CA VAL A 15 8.17 2.11 -5.31
C VAL A 15 8.26 2.16 -3.78
N ALA A 16 7.11 2.25 -3.09
CA ALA A 16 7.06 2.31 -1.64
C ALA A 16 7.61 1.02 -0.98
N ASP A 17 7.30 -0.15 -1.55
CA ASP A 17 7.85 -1.44 -1.12
C ASP A 17 9.36 -1.52 -1.30
N GLU A 18 9.89 -1.03 -2.42
CA GLU A 18 11.33 -1.04 -2.66
C GLU A 18 12.07 -0.27 -1.56
N ILE A 19 11.56 0.91 -1.20
CA ILE A 19 12.16 1.78 -0.21
C ILE A 19 12.01 1.18 1.19
N THR A 20 10.80 0.80 1.58
CA THR A 20 10.56 0.21 2.92
C THR A 20 11.39 -1.05 3.14
N ARG A 21 11.51 -1.95 2.14
CA ARG A 21 12.38 -3.14 2.20
C ARG A 21 13.88 -2.85 2.29
N ARG A 22 14.36 -1.67 1.87
CA ARG A 22 15.77 -1.28 2.09
C ARG A 22 16.02 -1.06 3.58
N PHE A 23 15.08 -0.44 4.28
CA PHE A 23 15.16 -0.23 5.72
C PHE A 23 15.01 -1.54 6.50
N GLU A 24 14.08 -2.41 6.10
CA GLU A 24 13.95 -3.74 6.73
C GLU A 24 15.25 -4.55 6.63
N ARG A 25 15.95 -4.46 5.48
CA ARG A 25 17.25 -5.12 5.30
C ARG A 25 18.39 -4.45 6.05
N ARG A 26 18.35 -3.12 6.20
CA ARG A 26 19.39 -2.34 6.91
C ARG A 26 19.29 -2.52 8.42
N TYR A 27 18.07 -2.59 8.95
CA TYR A 27 17.80 -2.60 10.39
C TYR A 27 17.25 -3.94 10.91
N TRP A 28 17.05 -4.92 10.02
CA TRP A 28 16.54 -6.27 10.34
C TRP A 28 15.25 -6.27 11.16
N LEU A 29 14.37 -5.31 10.85
CA LEU A 29 13.09 -5.13 11.51
C LEU A 29 11.99 -5.02 10.46
N SER A 30 10.82 -5.58 10.74
CA SER A 30 9.67 -5.38 9.84
C SER A 30 9.29 -3.90 9.79
N SER A 31 8.77 -3.42 8.66
CA SER A 31 8.33 -2.03 8.57
C SER A 31 7.23 -1.70 9.58
N ALA A 32 6.39 -2.67 9.96
CA ALA A 32 5.36 -2.50 10.97
C ALA A 32 5.95 -2.28 12.37
N ASP A 33 6.93 -3.09 12.78
CA ASP A 33 7.60 -2.93 14.07
C ASP A 33 8.46 -1.66 14.09
N PHE A 34 9.12 -1.35 12.97
CA PHE A 34 9.88 -0.11 12.80
C PHE A 34 8.97 1.12 12.95
N HIS A 35 7.78 1.09 12.34
CA HIS A 35 6.77 2.14 12.50
C HIS A 35 6.31 2.32 13.95
N LYS A 36 6.11 1.21 14.65
CA LYS A 36 5.70 1.23 16.05
C LYS A 36 6.76 1.91 16.92
N LEU A 37 8.04 1.66 16.69
CA LEU A 37 9.12 2.35 17.41
C LEU A 37 9.21 3.82 17.01
N TYR A 38 9.09 4.13 15.71
CA TYR A 38 9.12 5.50 15.18
C TYR A 38 8.02 6.36 15.80
N SER A 39 6.78 5.88 15.75
CA SER A 39 5.60 6.59 16.27
C SER A 39 5.63 6.81 17.79
N GLN A 40 6.43 6.04 18.52
CA GLN A 40 6.64 6.20 19.97
C GLN A 40 7.82 7.11 20.31
N GLY A 41 8.57 7.59 19.31
CA GLY A 41 9.80 8.36 19.53
C GLY A 41 10.91 7.52 20.15
N LEU A 42 10.90 6.20 19.93
CA LEU A 42 11.89 5.25 20.49
C LEU A 42 12.98 4.89 19.48
N LEU A 43 12.95 5.47 18.28
CA LEU A 43 14.00 5.25 17.29
C LEU A 43 15.14 6.24 17.49
N ASP A 44 16.26 5.69 17.94
CA ASP A 44 17.56 6.34 17.98
C ASP A 44 17.60 7.60 18.88
N ASP A 45 18.77 8.20 19.07
CA ASP A 45 18.94 9.46 19.83
C ASP A 45 18.90 10.72 18.93
N GLY A 46 18.52 10.54 17.67
CA GLY A 46 18.39 11.58 16.65
C GLY A 46 19.41 11.49 15.51
N GLU A 47 20.40 10.60 15.59
CA GLU A 47 21.48 10.43 14.59
C GLU A 47 20.95 10.12 13.17
N HIS A 48 19.81 9.44 13.06
CA HIS A 48 19.22 9.02 11.76
C HIS A 48 17.85 9.63 11.44
N THR A 49 17.51 10.78 12.04
CA THR A 49 16.16 11.39 11.93
C THR A 49 15.69 11.63 10.49
N GLU A 50 16.58 12.08 9.59
CA GLU A 50 16.23 12.36 8.18
C GLU A 50 15.89 11.07 7.42
N ASP A 51 16.75 10.05 7.53
CA ASP A 51 16.53 8.72 6.92
C ASP A 51 15.20 8.11 7.40
N PHE A 52 14.89 8.23 8.69
CA PHE A 52 13.65 7.70 9.26
C PHE A 52 12.42 8.48 8.83
N ALA A 53 12.52 9.80 8.67
CA ALA A 53 11.43 10.62 8.14
C ALA A 53 11.10 10.26 6.69
N VAL A 54 12.13 10.04 5.85
CA VAL A 54 11.93 9.57 4.47
C VAL A 54 11.26 8.21 4.47
N TRP A 55 11.77 7.26 5.26
CA TRP A 55 11.15 5.94 5.37
C TRP A 55 9.68 6.02 5.83
N ALA A 56 9.38 6.83 6.84
CA ALA A 56 8.03 6.97 7.38
C ALA A 56 7.05 7.50 6.33
N ALA A 57 7.47 8.48 5.51
CA ALA A 57 6.67 8.98 4.40
C ALA A 57 6.32 7.87 3.40
N TYR A 58 7.30 7.05 3.00
CA TYR A 58 7.03 5.92 2.08
C TYR A 58 6.22 4.80 2.73
N TYR A 59 6.35 4.59 4.03
CA TYR A 59 5.54 3.62 4.76
C TYR A 59 4.07 4.04 4.81
N GLU A 60 3.77 5.33 5.03
CA GLU A 60 2.39 5.83 4.98
C GLU A 60 1.83 5.79 3.56
N ILE A 61 2.60 6.19 2.54
CA ILE A 61 2.20 6.03 1.13
C ILE A 61 1.84 4.58 0.83
N LYS A 62 2.68 3.62 1.26
CA LYS A 62 2.41 2.20 1.09
C LYS A 62 1.05 1.83 1.69
N ARG A 63 0.81 2.21 2.96
CA ARG A 63 -0.43 1.89 3.66
C ARG A 63 -1.66 2.47 2.98
N ASP A 64 -1.58 3.71 2.52
CA ASP A 64 -2.67 4.37 1.80
C ASP A 64 -2.96 3.63 0.49
N ARG A 65 -1.94 3.24 -0.26
CA ARG A 65 -2.10 2.49 -1.51
C ARG A 65 -2.56 1.05 -1.31
N GLU A 66 -2.18 0.40 -0.21
CA GLU A 66 -2.73 -0.91 0.16
C GLU A 66 -4.24 -0.81 0.41
N ASN A 67 -4.70 0.25 1.10
CA ASN A 67 -6.12 0.52 1.29
C ASN A 67 -6.85 0.81 -0.02
N ASP A 68 -6.27 1.63 -0.91
CA ASP A 68 -6.82 1.91 -2.24
C ASP A 68 -6.98 0.61 -3.06
N LEU A 69 -5.96 -0.27 -3.01
CA LEU A 69 -6.00 -1.57 -3.67
C LEU A 69 -7.09 -2.48 -3.12
N GLU A 70 -7.24 -2.54 -1.80
CA GLU A 70 -8.31 -3.29 -1.14
C GLU A 70 -9.69 -2.76 -1.54
N GLN A 71 -9.86 -1.43 -1.62
CA GLN A 71 -11.12 -0.83 -2.06
C GLN A 71 -11.44 -1.19 -3.52
N LEU A 72 -10.48 -1.00 -4.44
CA LEU A 72 -10.62 -1.36 -5.86
C LEU A 72 -10.96 -2.84 -6.04
N SER A 73 -10.25 -3.71 -5.32
CA SER A 73 -10.50 -5.15 -5.32
C SER A 73 -11.89 -5.48 -4.77
N GLY A 74 -12.30 -4.83 -3.69
CA GLY A 74 -13.62 -4.99 -3.08
C GLY A 74 -14.76 -4.58 -4.01
N GLU A 75 -14.62 -3.47 -4.72
CA GLU A 75 -15.59 -3.04 -5.74
C GLU A 75 -15.69 -4.06 -6.89
N ARG A 76 -14.54 -4.55 -7.37
CA ARG A 76 -14.47 -5.59 -8.39
C ARG A 76 -15.13 -6.90 -7.92
N MET A 77 -14.92 -7.29 -6.66
CA MET A 77 -15.56 -8.46 -6.07
C MET A 77 -17.08 -8.31 -5.94
N ARG A 78 -17.59 -7.10 -5.63
CA ARG A 78 -19.04 -6.83 -5.63
C ARG A 78 -19.66 -7.01 -7.03
N LEU A 79 -18.96 -6.57 -8.07
CA LEU A 79 -19.38 -6.79 -9.47
C LEU A 79 -19.37 -8.26 -9.83
N PHE A 80 -18.33 -9.01 -9.44
CA PHE A 80 -18.28 -10.44 -9.65
C PHE A 80 -19.43 -11.17 -8.96
N ASN A 81 -19.67 -10.86 -7.70
CA ASN A 81 -20.77 -11.47 -6.93
C ASN A 81 -22.15 -11.20 -7.53
N SER A 82 -22.37 -10.04 -8.15
CA SER A 82 -23.65 -9.75 -8.83
C SER A 82 -23.78 -10.42 -10.20
N GLN A 83 -22.67 -10.86 -10.80
CA GLN A 83 -22.60 -11.52 -12.11
C GLN A 83 -22.46 -13.04 -12.02
N VAL A 84 -22.37 -13.62 -10.82
CA VAL A 84 -22.29 -15.08 -10.65
C VAL A 84 -23.54 -15.73 -11.21
N GLN A 85 -23.41 -16.34 -12.38
CA GLN A 85 -24.36 -17.31 -12.90
C GLN A 85 -23.76 -18.70 -12.66
N GLU A 86 -24.54 -19.58 -12.03
CA GLU A 86 -24.21 -20.99 -11.82
C GLU A 86 -22.94 -21.27 -11.00
N GLY A 87 -22.50 -20.32 -10.17
CA GLY A 87 -21.35 -20.51 -9.27
C GLY A 87 -19.98 -20.27 -9.91
N ILE A 88 -19.94 -19.77 -11.15
CA ILE A 88 -18.69 -19.42 -11.85
C ILE A 88 -18.57 -17.90 -11.93
N VAL A 89 -17.41 -17.36 -11.53
CA VAL A 89 -17.05 -15.96 -11.70
C VAL A 89 -16.21 -15.81 -12.97
N VAL A 90 -16.66 -14.98 -13.91
CA VAL A 90 -15.86 -14.61 -15.09
C VAL A 90 -15.00 -13.40 -14.76
N ILE A 91 -13.69 -13.60 -14.64
CA ILE A 91 -12.73 -12.52 -14.39
C ILE A 91 -12.43 -11.82 -15.72
N THR A 92 -13.16 -10.75 -16.03
CA THR A 92 -12.88 -9.90 -17.20
C THR A 92 -11.67 -9.00 -16.94
N PRO A 93 -10.92 -8.54 -17.98
CA PRO A 93 -9.71 -7.74 -17.81
C PRO A 93 -9.84 -6.21 -17.65
N PRO A 94 -11.00 -5.53 -17.73
CA PRO A 94 -10.99 -4.07 -17.66
C PRO A 94 -10.45 -3.58 -16.31
N GLU A 95 -9.73 -2.46 -16.37
CA GLU A 95 -9.05 -1.85 -15.23
C GLU A 95 -10.08 -1.15 -14.31
N PRO A 96 -10.04 -1.38 -12.99
CA PRO A 96 -10.88 -0.66 -12.04
C PRO A 96 -10.26 0.71 -11.69
N VAL A 97 -11.12 1.69 -11.38
CA VAL A 97 -10.73 3.09 -11.14
C VAL A 97 -11.49 3.63 -9.94
N LEU A 98 -10.79 4.28 -8.99
CA LEU A 98 -11.39 5.05 -7.90
C LEU A 98 -11.66 6.47 -8.39
N THR A 99 -12.82 7.02 -8.04
CA THR A 99 -13.14 8.43 -8.27
C THR A 99 -13.17 9.15 -6.93
N ALA A 100 -12.26 10.10 -6.71
CA ALA A 100 -12.21 10.96 -5.53
C ALA A 100 -13.00 12.27 -5.73
#